data_AF-A0A352XSD3-F1
#
_entry.id   AF-A0A352XSD3-F1
#
_cell.length_a   1.000
_cell.length_b   1.000
_cell.length_c   1.000
_cell.angle_alpha   90.00
_cell.angle_beta   90.00
_cell.angle_gamma   90.00
#
_symmetry.space_group_name_H-M   'P 1'
#
loop_
_entity.id
_entity.type
_entity.pdbx_description
1 polymer ?
#
loop_
_entity_poly.entity_id
_entity_poly.type
_entity_poly.pdbx_seq_one_letter_code
_entity_poly.pdbx_strand_id
1 'polypeptide(L)'
;MQGRIAIWQKSVLRTVSALIVAILVLSACGGSTTTTTNSSQTKTPIKIGISLSLSGDFSADGKAFQQGYELWKDTVNKNGGILGRQV
;
A
#
# COMPACT_ATOMS: atom_id res chain seq x y z
N MET A 1 29.01 36.45 -41.39
CA MET A 1 28.84 34.99 -41.57
C MET A 1 28.34 34.33 -40.27
N GLN A 2 27.12 34.60 -39.78
CA GLN A 2 26.65 34.10 -38.47
C GLN A 2 25.20 33.55 -38.42
N GLY A 3 24.43 33.62 -39.51
CA GLY A 3 22.99 33.27 -39.50
C GLY A 3 22.64 31.78 -39.68
N ARG A 4 23.59 30.92 -40.03
CA ARG A 4 23.31 29.50 -40.39
C ARG A 4 23.33 28.53 -39.20
N ILE A 5 23.96 28.93 -38.09
CA ILE A 5 24.24 28.06 -36.93
C ILE A 5 23.03 27.98 -35.99
N ALA A 6 22.33 29.10 -35.78
CA ALA A 6 21.19 29.20 -34.88
C ALA A 6 19.92 28.47 -35.37
N ILE A 7 19.76 28.33 -36.69
CA ILE A 7 18.60 27.64 -37.29
C ILE A 7 18.75 26.12 -37.12
N TRP A 8 19.98 25.60 -37.24
CA TRP A 8 20.28 24.18 -37.08
C TRP A 8 20.07 23.73 -35.62
N GLN A 9 20.48 24.57 -34.66
CA GLN A 9 20.32 24.31 -33.22
C GLN A 9 18.84 24.26 -32.79
N LYS A 10 17.98 25.11 -33.38
CA LYS A 10 16.53 25.12 -33.12
C LYS A 10 15.81 23.91 -33.74
N SER A 11 16.24 23.45 -34.91
CA SER A 11 15.69 22.25 -35.56
C SER A 11 16.05 20.99 -34.78
N VAL A 12 17.31 20.87 -34.34
CA VAL A 12 17.78 19.74 -33.51
C VAL A 12 17.02 19.67 -32.17
N LEU A 13 16.78 20.82 -31.52
CA LEU A 13 16.06 20.88 -30.25
C LEU A 13 14.57 20.46 -30.38
N ARG A 14 13.93 20.78 -31.52
CA ARG A 14 12.53 20.39 -31.81
C ARG A 14 12.41 18.89 -32.11
N THR A 15 13.37 18.31 -32.83
CA THR A 15 13.38 16.88 -33.13
C THR A 15 13.66 16.03 -31.89
N VAL A 16 14.56 16.48 -31.01
CA VAL A 16 14.84 15.81 -29.72
C VAL A 16 13.61 15.84 -28.80
N SER A 17 12.90 16.97 -28.73
CA SER A 17 11.67 17.07 -27.93
C SER A 17 10.57 16.11 -28.43
N ALA A 18 10.41 15.93 -29.74
CA ALA A 18 9.43 15.01 -30.30
C ALA A 18 9.77 13.54 -30.01
N LEU A 19 11.07 13.21 -29.98
CA LEU A 19 11.56 11.86 -29.68
C LEU A 19 11.33 11.46 -28.21
N ILE A 20 11.51 12.39 -27.27
CA ILE A 20 11.26 12.15 -25.84
C ILE A 20 9.78 11.87 -25.56
N VAL A 21 8.86 12.61 -26.22
CA VAL A 21 7.41 12.39 -26.08
C VAL A 21 6.99 11.03 -26.66
N ALA A 22 7.58 10.60 -27.77
CA ALA A 22 7.30 9.29 -28.36
C ALA A 22 7.73 8.14 -27.43
N ILE A 23 8.89 8.26 -26.76
CA ILE A 23 9.38 7.23 -25.82
C ILE A 23 8.45 7.11 -24.59
N LEU A 24 7.91 8.23 -24.09
CA LEU A 24 6.98 8.23 -22.94
C LEU A 24 5.61 7.59 -23.26
N VAL A 25 5.14 7.69 -24.50
CA VAL A 25 3.84 7.11 -24.92
C VAL A 25 3.93 5.57 -25.08
N LEU A 26 5.09 5.02 -25.43
CA LEU A 26 5.25 3.57 -25.61
C LEU A 26 5.28 2.78 -24.29
N SER A 27 5.63 3.41 -23.16
CA SER A 27 5.61 2.76 -21.84
C SER A 27 4.20 2.53 -21.28
N ALA A 28 3.16 3.11 -21.89
CA ALA A 28 1.78 2.97 -21.41
C ALA A 28 1.07 1.69 -21.92
N CYS A 29 1.60 1.01 -22.95
CA CYS A 29 0.91 -0.12 -23.58
C CYS A 29 1.54 -1.50 -23.29
N GLY A 30 2.65 -1.54 -22.53
CA GLY A 30 3.37 -2.76 -22.15
C GLY A 30 3.11 -3.27 -20.73
N GLY A 31 2.23 -2.61 -19.98
CA GLY A 31 1.80 -3.07 -18.67
C GLY A 31 0.84 -4.24 -18.79
N SER A 32 1.37 -5.47 -18.90
CA SER A 32 0.62 -6.68 -18.56
C SER A 32 0.10 -6.50 -17.14
N THR A 33 -1.14 -6.03 -17.03
CA THR A 33 -1.89 -6.10 -15.78
C THR A 33 -2.17 -7.57 -15.59
N THR A 34 -1.24 -8.26 -14.95
CA THR A 34 -1.52 -9.54 -14.30
C THR A 34 -2.59 -9.20 -13.26
N THR A 35 -3.85 -9.32 -13.68
CA THR A 35 -4.98 -9.43 -12.78
C THR A 35 -4.75 -10.74 -12.05
N THR A 36 -3.90 -10.71 -11.01
CA THR A 36 -3.96 -11.68 -9.93
C THR A 36 -5.35 -11.51 -9.37
N THR A 37 -6.26 -12.34 -9.87
CA THR A 37 -7.53 -12.63 -9.23
C THR A 37 -7.16 -13.30 -7.90
N ASN A 38 -6.67 -12.53 -6.94
CA ASN A 38 -6.75 -12.87 -5.54
C ASN A 38 -8.25 -12.96 -5.31
N SER A 39 -8.78 -14.18 -5.44
CA SER A 39 -10.06 -14.54 -4.88
C SER A 39 -9.97 -14.17 -3.41
N SER A 40 -10.41 -12.96 -3.09
CA SER A 40 -10.63 -12.48 -1.74
C SER A 40 -11.82 -13.26 -1.21
N GLN A 41 -11.63 -14.56 -1.00
CA GLN A 41 -12.41 -15.29 -0.03
C GLN A 41 -12.29 -14.49 1.26
N THR A 42 -13.41 -13.90 1.68
CA THR A 42 -13.50 -13.11 2.90
C THR A 42 -13.02 -13.99 4.04
N LYS A 43 -11.74 -13.84 4.43
CA LYS A 43 -11.15 -14.70 5.45
C LYS A 43 -11.84 -14.33 6.76
N THR A 44 -12.52 -15.30 7.36
CA THR A 44 -13.24 -15.09 8.62
C THR A 44 -12.27 -14.57 9.69
N PRO A 45 -12.68 -13.67 10.59
CA PRO A 45 -11.83 -13.23 11.70
C PRO A 45 -11.41 -14.41 12.59
N ILE A 46 -10.23 -14.29 13.20
CA ILE A 46 -9.73 -15.23 14.20
C ILE A 46 -10.36 -14.85 15.53
N LYS A 47 -11.06 -15.79 16.17
CA LYS A 47 -11.63 -15.55 17.51
C LYS A 47 -10.62 -15.97 18.57
N ILE A 48 -10.27 -15.06 19.47
CA ILE A 48 -9.39 -15.32 20.60
C ILE A 48 -10.17 -15.17 21.91
N GLY A 49 -10.22 -16.24 22.69
CA GLY A 49 -10.78 -16.23 24.04
C GLY A 49 -9.69 -15.97 25.06
N ILE A 50 -9.95 -15.04 25.98
CA ILE A 50 -9.06 -14.70 27.10
C ILE A 50 -9.86 -14.80 28.41
N SER A 51 -9.27 -15.45 29.41
CA SER A 51 -9.84 -15.52 30.75
C SER A 51 -9.20 -14.42 31.60
N LEU A 52 -10.02 -13.48 32.07
CA LEU A 52 -9.58 -12.35 32.87
C LEU A 52 -10.43 -12.22 34.13
N SER A 53 -9.78 -11.91 35.24
CA SER A 53 -10.45 -11.56 36.49
C SER A 53 -11.05 -10.17 36.36
N LEU A 54 -12.21 -10.04 35.73
CA LEU A 54 -12.88 -8.73 35.58
C LEU A 54 -13.63 -8.30 36.85
N SER A 55 -13.68 -9.17 37.85
CA SER A 55 -14.29 -8.95 39.17
C SER A 55 -13.43 -9.53 40.28
N GLY A 56 -13.72 -9.16 41.54
CA GLY A 56 -12.94 -9.55 42.71
C GLY A 56 -11.69 -8.69 42.93
N ASP A 57 -10.82 -9.15 43.83
CA ASP A 57 -9.66 -8.38 44.32
C ASP A 57 -8.66 -8.02 43.22
N PHE A 58 -8.57 -8.86 42.18
CA PHE A 58 -7.66 -8.67 41.04
C PHE A 58 -8.31 -7.98 39.83
N SER A 59 -9.48 -7.35 40.02
CA SER A 59 -10.23 -6.71 38.93
C SER A 59 -9.55 -5.52 38.30
N ALA A 60 -8.70 -4.81 39.04
CA ALA A 60 -7.91 -3.70 38.50
C ALA A 60 -6.94 -4.21 37.41
N ASP A 61 -6.16 -5.25 37.72
CA ASP A 61 -5.22 -5.86 36.78
C ASP A 61 -5.95 -6.51 35.60
N GLY A 62 -7.06 -7.21 35.86
CA GLY A 62 -7.89 -7.80 34.81
C GLY A 62 -8.39 -6.78 33.79
N LYS A 63 -8.82 -5.60 34.25
CA LYS A 63 -9.24 -4.49 33.35
C LYS A 63 -8.05 -3.90 32.60
N ALA A 64 -6.90 -3.74 33.24
CA ALA A 64 -5.68 -3.26 32.57
C ALA A 64 -5.24 -4.23 31.46
N PHE A 65 -5.29 -5.54 31.72
CA PHE A 65 -5.03 -6.56 30.70
C PHE A 65 -6.04 -6.50 29.56
N GLN A 66 -7.33 -6.36 29.85
CA GLN A 66 -8.37 -6.22 28.82
C GLN A 66 -8.08 -5.04 27.88
N GLN A 67 -7.68 -3.89 28.44
CA GLN A 67 -7.29 -2.72 27.65
C GLN A 67 -6.06 -2.98 26.78
N GLY A 68 -5.07 -3.71 27.32
CA GLY A 68 -3.89 -4.14 26.56
C GLY A 68 -4.25 -5.05 25.37
N TYR A 69 -5.17 -6.00 25.56
CA TYR A 69 -5.63 -6.86 24.47
C TYR A 69 -6.42 -6.10 23.41
N GLU A 70 -7.24 -5.13 23.80
CA GLU A 70 -7.97 -4.28 22.86
C GLU A 70 -7.01 -3.41 22.03
N LEU A 71 -6.03 -2.78 22.68
CA LEU A 71 -4.97 -2.03 21.99
C LEU A 71 -4.18 -2.91 21.02
N TRP A 72 -3.84 -4.13 21.43
CA TRP A 72 -3.16 -5.10 20.59
C TRP A 72 -4.00 -5.46 19.37
N LYS A 73 -5.28 -5.80 19.58
CA LYS A 73 -6.23 -6.14 18.53
C LYS A 73 -6.31 -5.02 17.50
N ASP A 74 -6.50 -3.78 17.95
CA ASP A 74 -6.61 -2.60 17.08
C ASP A 74 -5.32 -2.37 16.29
N THR A 75 -4.17 -2.49 16.95
CA THR A 75 -2.87 -2.33 16.32
C THR A 75 -2.64 -3.39 15.25
N VAL A 76 -2.88 -4.67 15.55
CA VAL A 76 -2.68 -5.78 14.61
C VAL A 76 -3.64 -5.67 13.43
N ASN A 77 -4.91 -5.38 13.69
CA ASN A 77 -5.94 -5.24 12.67
C ASN A 77 -5.66 -4.07 11.72
N LYS A 78 -5.20 -2.93 12.24
CA LYS A 78 -4.75 -1.78 11.46
C LYS A 78 -3.54 -2.10 10.57
N ASN A 79 -2.70 -3.05 10.98
CA ASN A 79 -1.52 -3.51 10.22
C ASN A 79 -1.82 -4.70 9.30
N GLY A 80 -3.09 -4.99 8.99
CA GLY A 80 -3.49 -6.04 8.05
C GLY A 80 -3.80 -7.40 8.69
N GLY A 81 -3.79 -7.47 10.02
CA GLY A 81 -4.16 -8.67 10.76
C GLY A 81 -3.11 -9.78 10.72
N ILE A 82 -3.48 -10.97 11.20
CA ILE A 82 -2.62 -12.15 11.22
C ILE A 82 -2.91 -12.99 9.98
N LEU A 83 -1.92 -13.19 9.11
CA LEU A 83 -2.06 -13.91 7.83
C LEU A 83 -3.18 -13.33 6.92
N GLY A 84 -3.39 -12.00 7.03
CA GLY A 84 -4.47 -11.29 6.34
C GLY A 84 -5.86 -11.50 6.93
N ARG A 85 -5.95 -11.94 8.20
CA ARG A 85 -7.20 -12.14 8.93
C ARG A 85 -7.26 -11.18 10.11
N GLN A 86 -8.41 -10.54 10.31
CA GLN A 86 -8.65 -9.74 11.50
C GLN A 86 -8.68 -10.66 12.74
N VAL A 87 -8.25 -10.14 13.87
CA VAL A 87 -8.29 -10.79 15.19
C VAL A 87 -9.28 -10.08 16.11
#